data_AF-A0A1I4SCA1-F1
#
_entry.id   AF-A0A1I4SCA1-F1
#
_cell.length_a   1.000
_cell.length_b   1.000
_cell.length_c   1.000
_cell.angle_alpha   90.00
_cell.angle_beta   90.00
_cell.angle_gamma   90.00
#
_symmetry.space_group_name_H-M   'P 1'
#
loop_
_entity.id
_entity.type
_entity.pdbx_description
1 polymer ?
#
loop_
_entity_poly.entity_id
_entity_poly.type
_entity_poly.pdbx_seq_one_letter_code
_entity_poly.pdbx_strand_id
1 'polypeptide(L)' 'MQYIVFTDQDGTLVDHDTDSYEAALPAIGMLKEKGIPLVFCTSKTKAEIEVYVDELDTGHPFISGCFS' A
#
# COMPACT_ATOMS: atom_id res chain seq x y z
N MET A 1 15.48 1.22 16.06
CA MET A 1 14.81 0.03 15.49
C MET A 1 14.25 0.46 14.15
N GLN A 2 14.53 -0.26 13.07
CA GLN A 2 14.00 0.06 11.75
C GLN A 2 12.77 -0.81 11.48
N TYR A 3 11.68 -0.18 11.07
CA TYR A 3 10.41 -0.84 10.76
C TYR A 3 10.13 -0.76 9.26
N ILE A 4 9.47 -1.77 8.72
CA ILE A 4 8.90 -1.81 7.38
C ILE A 4 7.51 -2.42 7.53
N VAL A 5 6.50 -1.82 6.91
CA VAL A 5 5.13 -2.32 6.91
C VAL A 5 4.81 -2.88 5.53
N PHE A 6 4.28 -4.10 5.51
CA PHE A 6 3.77 -4.72 4.31
C PHE A 6 2.24 -4.72 4.36
N THR A 7 1.59 -4.41 3.24
CA THR A 7 0.14 -4.43 3.14
C THR A 7 -0.31 -5.12 1.88
N ASP A 8 -1.39 -5.89 1.99
CA ASP A 8 -2.20 -6.27 0.83
C ASP A 8 -3.06 -5.07 0.40
N GLN A 9 -3.67 -5.15 -0.78
CA GLN A 9 -4.51 -4.09 -1.35
C GLN A 9 -6.00 -4.33 -1.11
N ASP A 10 -6.62 -5.23 -1.87
CA ASP A 10 -8.07 -5.39 -1.86
C ASP A 10 -8.55 -6.02 -0.54
N GLY A 11 -9.51 -5.40 0.11
CA GLY A 11 -10.03 -5.86 1.41
C GLY A 11 -9.05 -5.66 2.59
N THR A 12 -7.91 -4.99 2.37
CA THR A 12 -6.95 -4.63 3.43
C THR A 12 -6.67 -3.13 3.44
N LEU A 13 -6.01 -2.60 2.41
CA LEU A 13 -5.75 -1.16 2.29
C LEU A 13 -6.93 -0.44 1.63
N VAL A 14 -7.49 -1.08 0.61
CA VAL A 14 -8.69 -0.64 -0.11
C VAL A 14 -9.85 -1.41 0.49
N ASP A 15 -10.83 -0.67 1.00
CA ASP A 15 -12.04 -1.23 1.56
C ASP A 15 -12.85 -1.95 0.47
N HIS A 16 -13.31 -3.17 0.75
CA HIS A 16 -13.96 -4.03 -0.24
C HIS A 16 -15.38 -3.56 -0.61
N ASP A 17 -16.05 -2.83 0.29
CA ASP A 17 -17.43 -2.38 0.09
C ASP A 17 -17.50 -1.03 -0.63
N THR A 18 -16.47 -0.20 -0.47
CA THR A 18 -16.42 1.18 -0.99
C THR A 18 -15.36 1.40 -2.07
N ASP A 19 -14.52 0.40 -2.35
CA ASP A 19 -13.36 0.49 -3.25
C ASP A 19 -12.46 1.71 -2.95
N SER A 20 -12.37 2.11 -1.67
CA SER A 20 -11.69 3.33 -1.23
C SER A 20 -10.56 3.04 -0.24
N TYR A 21 -9.46 3.76 -0.38
CA TYR A 21 -8.33 3.76 0.57
C TYR A 21 -8.32 4.98 1.50
N GLU A 22 -9.35 5.85 1.46
CA GLU A 22 -9.37 7.10 2.23
C GLU A 22 -9.23 6.86 3.75
N ALA A 23 -9.81 5.76 4.25
CA ALA A 23 -9.71 5.37 5.65
C ALA A 23 -8.27 5.04 6.08
N ALA A 24 -7.40 4.64 5.15
CA ALA A 24 -6.00 4.33 5.41
C ALA A 24 -5.08 5.57 5.38
N LEU A 25 -5.53 6.70 4.81
CA LEU A 25 -4.71 7.92 4.67
C LEU A 25 -4.08 8.41 5.98
N PRO A 26 -4.79 8.43 7.14
CA PRO A 26 -4.17 8.83 8.40
C PRO A 26 -3.01 7.92 8.82
N ALA A 27 -3.14 6.62 8.60
CA ALA A 27 -2.09 5.64 8.92
C ALA A 27 -0.90 5.78 7.96
N ILE A 28 -1.16 5.93 6.66
CA ILE A 28 -0.12 6.17 5.65
C ILE A 28 0.66 7.44 5.96
N GLY A 29 -0.04 8.53 6.32
CA GLY A 29 0.60 9.79 6.75
C GLY A 29 1.53 9.61 7.94
N MET A 30 1.10 8.85 8.96
CA MET A 30 1.93 8.55 10.13
C MET A 30 3.18 7.71 9.77
N LEU A 31 3.07 6.78 8.83
CA LEU A 31 4.22 6.02 8.33
C LEU A 31 5.21 6.92 7.60
N LYS A 32 4.71 7.81 6.72
CA LYS A 32 5.54 8.81 6.03
C LYS A 32 6.28 9.73 6.99
N GLU A 33 5.58 10.31 7.97
CA GLU A 33 6.17 11.20 8.98
C GLU A 33 7.29 10.51 9.78
N LYS A 34 7.16 9.20 10.01
CA LYS A 34 8.15 8.40 10.73
C LYS A 34 9.24 7.83 9.83
N GLY A 35 9.19 8.06 8.51
CA GLY A 35 10.09 7.46 7.54
C GLY A 35 10.01 5.93 7.52
N ILE A 36 8.85 5.36 7.85
CA ILE A 36 8.63 3.91 7.84
C ILE A 36 8.11 3.52 6.45
N PRO A 37 8.82 2.67 5.70
CA PRO A 37 8.37 2.27 4.38
C PRO A 37 7.09 1.44 4.44
N LEU A 38 6.12 1.79 3.60
CA LEU A 38 4.95 1.00 3.28
C LEU A 38 5.17 0.28 1.94
N VAL A 39 5.17 -1.05 1.96
CA VAL A 39 5.43 -1.91 0.81
C VAL A 39 4.17 -2.68 0.45
N PHE A 40 3.72 -2.54 -0.80
CA PHE A 40 2.60 -3.32 -1.32
C PHE A 40 3.04 -4.76 -1.57
N CYS A 41 2.19 -5.71 -1.17
CA CYS A 41 2.37 -7.14 -1.40
C CYS A 41 1.01 -7.74 -1.79
N THR A 42 0.75 -7.82 -3.09
CA THR A 42 -0.59 -8.12 -3.61
C THR A 42 -0.51 -9.07 -4.81
N SER A 43 -1.64 -9.69 -5.17
CA SER A 43 -1.77 -10.51 -6.38
C SER A 43 -1.87 -9.69 -7.68
N LYS A 44 -1.94 -8.36 -7.58
CA LYS A 44 -2.10 -7.45 -8.72
C LYS A 44 -0.87 -7.40 -9.60
N THR A 45 -1.11 -6.98 -10.84
CA THR A 45 -0.04 -6.67 -11.78
C THR A 45 0.72 -5.42 -11.37
N LYS A 46 1.96 -5.30 -11.85
CA LYS A 46 2.77 -4.10 -11.65
C LYS A 46 2.04 -2.81 -12.06
N ALA A 47 1.38 -2.81 -13.21
CA ALA A 47 0.70 -1.63 -13.74
C ALA A 47 -0.46 -1.17 -12.83
N GLU A 48 -1.18 -2.11 -12.22
CA GLU A 48 -2.23 -1.79 -11.25
C GLU A 48 -1.65 -1.22 -9.96
N ILE A 49 -0.52 -1.74 -9.48
CA ILE A 49 0.14 -1.26 -8.25
C ILE A 49 0.74 0.14 -8.45
N GLU A 50 1.34 0.42 -9.62
CA GLU A 50 1.95 1.72 -9.93
C GLU A 50 0.98 2.89 -9.78
N VAL A 51 -0.31 2.70 -10.11
CA VAL A 51 -1.35 3.72 -9.89
C VAL A 51 -1.41 4.13 -8.43
N TYR A 52 -1.40 3.18 -7.50
CA TYR A 52 -1.48 3.46 -6.06
C TYR A 52 -0.17 3.98 -5.50
N VAL A 53 0.98 3.54 -6.02
CA VAL A 53 2.29 4.07 -5.62
C VAL A 53 2.39 5.55 -5.96
N ASP A 54 1.90 5.95 -7.13
CA ASP A 54 1.87 7.34 -7.58
C ASP A 54 0.85 8.16 -6.79
N GLU A 55 -0.39 7.67 -6.63
CA GLU A 55 -1.44 8.37 -5.89
C GLU A 55 -1.11 8.56 -4.41
N LEU A 56 -0.55 7.54 -3.76
CA LEU A 56 -0.20 7.58 -2.34
C LEU A 56 1.22 8.08 -2.10
N ASP A 57 1.98 8.39 -3.15
CA ASP A 57 3.35 8.90 -3.09
C ASP A 57 4.20 8.08 -2.10
N THR A 58 4.16 6.75 -2.24
CA THR A 58 4.90 5.84 -1.36
C THR A 58 6.34 5.68 -1.84
N GLY A 59 6.59 5.71 -3.16
CA GLY A 59 7.94 5.70 -3.75
C GLY A 59 8.83 4.50 -3.36
N HIS A 60 8.24 3.46 -2.77
CA HIS A 60 8.93 2.30 -2.24
C HIS A 60 8.76 1.08 -3.16
N PRO A 61 9.67 0.08 -3.08
CA PRO A 61 9.49 -1.18 -3.79
C PRO A 61 8.16 -1.86 -3.45
N PHE A 62 7.64 -2.68 -4.36
CA PHE A 62 6.43 -3.48 -4.18
C PHE A 62 6.61 -4.91 -4.72
N ILE A 63 5.75 -5.81 -4.27
CA ILE A 63 5.69 -7.22 -4.67
C ILE A 63 4.37 -7.43 -5.43
N SER A 64 4.47 -7.73 -6.73
CA SER A 64 3.34 -8.04 -7.62
C SER A 64 3.16 -9.54 -7.81
N GLY A 65 1.93 -10.00 -8.05
CA GLY A 65 1.64 -11.40 -8.38
C GLY A 65 1.84 -12.37 -7.20
N CYS A 66 1.66 -11.90 -5.97
CA CYS A 66 1.68 -12.74 -4.77
C CYS A 66 0.40 -13.59 -4.73
N PHE A 67 0.36 -14.70 -5.48
CA PHE A 67 -0.70 -15.70 -5.38
C PHE A 67 -0.57 -16.43 -4.04
N SER A 68 -1.61 -16.34 -3.20
CA SER A 68 -1.77 -17.12 -1.96
C SER A 68 -1.99 -18.60 -2.24
#